data_AF-A0A198UQZ6-F1
#
_entry.id   AF-A0A198UQZ6-F1
#
_cell.length_a   1.000
_cell.length_b   1.000
_cell.length_c   1.000
_cell.angle_alpha   90.00
_cell.angle_beta   90.00
_cell.angle_gamma   90.00
#
_symmetry.space_group_name_H-M   'P 1'
#
loop_
_entity.id
_entity.type
_entity.pdbx_description
1 polymer ?
#
loop_
_entity_poly.entity_id
_entity_poly.type
_entity_poly.pdbx_seq_one_letter_code
_entity_poly.pdbx_strand_id
1 'polypeptide(L)' 'MAVDAMTLETFLPKASIKLQTTFAHEAQLRYLIAKAGGEILQVDYDANVRITAELESGALAAFVESLGVYATVED' A
#
# COMPACT_ATOMS: atom_id res chain seq x y z
N MET A 1 -30.28 -23.57 -20.98
CA MET A 1 -30.32 -22.61 -19.87
C MET A 1 -28.91 -22.49 -19.34
N ALA A 2 -28.17 -21.47 -19.76
CA ALA A 2 -26.80 -21.26 -19.34
C ALA A 2 -26.62 -19.75 -19.16
N VAL A 3 -26.80 -19.30 -17.93
CA VAL A 3 -26.11 -18.11 -17.44
C VAL A 3 -25.47 -18.59 -16.15
N ASP A 4 -24.23 -19.02 -16.34
CA ASP A 4 -23.28 -19.48 -15.34
C ASP A 4 -23.20 -18.46 -14.20
N ALA A 5 -23.07 -18.93 -12.97
CA ALA A 5 -23.16 -18.10 -11.77
C ALA A 5 -22.04 -17.04 -11.75
N MET A 6 -22.32 -15.84 -12.25
CA MET A 6 -21.42 -14.69 -12.10
C MET A 6 -21.52 -14.15 -10.67
N THR A 7 -20.63 -14.60 -9.80
CA THR A 7 -20.31 -13.89 -8.56
C THR A 7 -19.58 -12.60 -8.91
N LEU A 8 -20.31 -11.49 -8.90
CA LEU A 8 -19.74 -10.16 -9.05
C LEU A 8 -19.09 -9.75 -7.72
N GLU A 9 -17.77 -9.62 -7.71
CA GLU A 9 -17.05 -9.06 -6.58
C GLU A 9 -17.14 -7.53 -6.59
N THR A 10 -17.21 -6.94 -5.41
CA THR A 10 -17.25 -5.48 -5.25
C THR A 10 -15.98 -4.86 -5.79
N PHE A 11 -16.10 -3.94 -6.74
CA PHE A 11 -14.97 -3.16 -7.23
C PHE A 11 -14.49 -2.19 -6.15
N LEU A 12 -13.24 -2.37 -5.70
CA LEU A 12 -12.58 -1.48 -4.75
C LEU A 12 -11.50 -0.68 -5.50
N PRO A 13 -11.66 0.65 -5.63
CA PRO A 13 -10.71 1.47 -6.37
C PRO A 13 -9.37 1.48 -5.64
N LYS A 14 -8.33 0.96 -6.30
CA LYS A 14 -6.95 1.01 -5.80
C LYS A 14 -6.27 2.34 -6.16
N ALA A 15 -5.43 2.83 -5.27
CA ALA A 15 -4.58 3.99 -5.45
C ALA A 15 -3.13 3.59 -5.19
N SER A 16 -2.23 4.02 -6.06
CA SER A 16 -0.79 3.85 -5.89
C SER A 16 -0.23 4.96 -5.01
N ILE A 17 0.59 4.60 -4.02
CA ILE A 17 1.32 5.52 -3.15
C ILE A 17 2.82 5.21 -3.21
N LYS A 18 3.63 6.26 -3.19
CA LYS A 18 5.08 6.15 -3.05
C LYS A 18 5.48 6.59 -1.66
N LEU A 19 6.37 5.82 -1.04
CA LEU A 19 6.77 5.96 0.34
C LEU A 19 8.29 5.91 0.40
N GLN A 20 8.90 6.84 1.13
CA GLN A 20 10.31 6.78 1.46
C GLN A 20 10.47 6.44 2.94
N THR A 21 11.35 5.50 3.24
CA THR A 21 11.69 5.07 4.60
C THR A 21 13.18 4.78 4.73
N THR A 22 13.65 4.61 5.95
CA THR A 22 15.01 4.15 6.23
C THR A 22 15.05 2.62 6.30
N PHE A 23 16.23 2.03 6.12
CA PHE A 23 16.43 0.59 6.27
C PHE A 23 15.99 0.05 7.63
N ALA A 24 16.06 0.88 8.68
CA ALA A 24 15.64 0.50 10.03
C ALA A 24 14.10 0.38 10.17
N HIS A 25 13.33 1.07 9.32
CA HIS A 25 11.87 1.13 9.39
C HIS A 25 11.17 0.36 8.28
N GLU A 26 11.90 -0.20 7.32
CA GLU A 26 11.34 -0.97 6.20
C GLU A 26 10.42 -2.12 6.66
N ALA A 27 10.86 -2.94 7.61
CA ALA A 27 10.06 -4.08 8.07
C ALA A 27 8.73 -3.65 8.69
N GLN A 28 8.75 -2.54 9.44
CA GLN A 28 7.55 -1.95 10.03
C GLN A 28 6.63 -1.38 8.95
N LEU A 29 7.19 -0.71 7.94
CA LEU A 29 6.42 -0.18 6.82
C LEU A 29 5.73 -1.30 6.03
N ARG A 30 6.45 -2.39 5.74
CA ARG A 30 5.87 -3.58 5.07
C ARG A 30 4.71 -4.17 5.87
N TYR A 31 4.86 -4.26 7.19
CA TYR A 31 3.77 -4.70 8.07
C TYR A 31 2.56 -3.76 8.02
N LEU A 32 2.77 -2.45 8.04
CA LEU A 32 1.68 -1.46 7.96
C LEU A 32 0.94 -1.55 6.62
N ILE A 33 1.66 -1.71 5.51
CA ILE A 33 1.07 -1.89 4.17
C ILE A 33 0.21 -3.16 4.15
N ALA A 34 0.75 -4.29 4.62
CA ALA A 34 0.00 -5.54 4.69
C ALA A 34 -1.24 -5.45 5.60
N LYS A 35 -1.11 -4.77 6.75
CA LYS A 35 -2.22 -4.54 7.69
C LYS A 35 -3.33 -3.69 7.08
N ALA A 36 -2.99 -2.76 6.20
CA ALA A 36 -3.93 -1.93 5.47
C ALA A 36 -4.53 -2.63 4.22
N GLY A 37 -4.24 -3.91 4.01
CA GLY A 37 -4.67 -4.65 2.82
C GLY A 37 -3.97 -4.22 1.54
N GLY A 38 -2.84 -3.51 1.67
CA GLY A 38 -2.07 -3.00 0.55
C GLY A 38 -1.13 -4.05 -0.05
N GLU A 39 -0.81 -3.86 -1.32
CA GLU A 39 0.12 -4.69 -2.07
C GLU A 39 1.37 -3.88 -2.43
N ILE A 40 2.55 -4.44 -2.22
CA ILE A 40 3.81 -3.77 -2.59
C ILE A 40 4.09 -4.09 -4.06
N LEU A 41 4.11 -3.06 -4.89
CA LEU A 41 4.39 -3.17 -6.32
C LEU A 41 5.89 -3.17 -6.61
N GLN A 42 6.63 -2.27 -5.95
CA GLN A 42 8.05 -2.07 -6.19
C GLN A 42 8.76 -1.62 -4.91
N VAL A 43 10.01 -2.04 -4.76
CA VAL A 43 10.91 -1.56 -3.71
C VAL A 43 12.25 -1.22 -4.36
N ASP A 44 12.69 0.03 -4.18
CA ASP A 44 13.98 0.52 -4.66
C ASP A 44 14.89 0.80 -3.46
N TYR A 45 16.12 0.34 -3.56
CA TYR A 45 17.14 0.50 -2.53
C TYR A 45 18.26 1.42 -3.03
N ASP A 46 18.40 2.57 -2.40
CA ASP A 46 19.49 3.53 -2.63
C ASP A 46 19.96 4.07 -1.26
N ALA A 47 20.20 5.38 -1.11
CA ALA A 47 20.46 6.02 0.17
C ALA A 47 19.31 5.83 1.18
N ASN A 48 18.08 5.69 0.69
CA ASN A 48 16.87 5.34 1.44
C ASN A 48 16.14 4.20 0.74
N VAL A 49 15.19 3.59 1.45
CA VAL A 49 14.29 2.58 0.87
C VAL A 49 13.05 3.30 0.34
N ARG A 50 12.77 3.16 -0.96
CA ARG A 50 11.51 3.63 -1.55
C ARG A 50 10.61 2.45 -1.81
N ILE A 51 9.34 2.56 -1.41
CA ILE A 51 8.32 1.54 -1.61
C ILE A 51 7.18 2.17 -2.39
N THR A 52 6.82 1.54 -3.50
CA THR A 52 5.56 1.81 -4.20
C THR A 52 4.57 0.73 -3.81
N ALA A 53 3.43 1.14 -3.26
CA ALA A 53 2.37 0.23 -2.85
C ALA A 53 1.02 0.65 -3.43
N GLU A 54 0.14 -0.32 -3.63
CA GLU A 54 -1.26 -0.11 -3.97
C GLU A 54 -2.14 -0.38 -2.76
N LEU A 55 -3.01 0.55 -2.42
CA LEU A 55 -3.99 0.41 -1.35
C LEU A 55 -5.38 0.78 -1.85
N GLU A 56 -6.42 0.33 -1.15
CA GLU A 56 -7.77 0.81 -1.40
C GLU A 56 -7.85 2.32 -1.14
N SER A 57 -8.46 3.07 -2.05
CA SER A 57 -8.53 4.53 -2.01
C SER A 57 -9.21 5.03 -0.72
N GLY A 58 -10.18 4.26 -0.20
CA GLY A 58 -10.87 4.58 1.07
C GLY A 58 -10.00 4.38 2.31
N ALA A 59 -8.96 3.55 2.23
CA ALA A 59 -8.04 3.26 3.33
C ALA A 59 -6.80 4.18 3.33
N LEU A 60 -6.56 4.92 2.25
CA LEU A 60 -5.34 5.69 2.02
C LEU A 60 -5.11 6.76 3.10
N ALA A 61 -6.13 7.52 3.47
CA ALA A 61 -6.00 8.58 4.49
C ALA A 61 -5.61 8.00 5.86
N ALA A 62 -6.30 6.96 6.30
CA ALA A 62 -5.99 6.28 7.57
C ALA A 62 -4.61 5.60 7.54
N PHE A 63 -4.21 5.07 6.38
CA PHE A 63 -2.88 4.51 6.20
C PHE A 63 -1.80 5.58 6.33
N VAL A 64 -1.95 6.75 5.68
CA VAL A 64 -0.99 7.86 5.77
C VAL A 64 -0.86 8.38 7.20
N GLU A 65 -1.96 8.50 7.94
CA GLU A 65 -1.92 8.84 9.37
C GLU A 65 -1.15 7.79 10.20
N SER A 66 -1.24 6.52 9.82
CA SER A 66 -0.55 5.42 10.53
C SER A 66 0.96 5.36 10.27
N LEU A 67 1.47 6.03 9.22
CA LEU A 67 2.89 6.02 8.87
C LEU A 67 3.75 6.70 9.93
N GLY A 68 3.25 7.77 10.57
CA GLY A 68 3.93 8.49 11.65
C GLY A 68 5.41 8.79 11.33
N VAL A 69 6.32 8.23 12.14
CA VAL A 69 7.79 8.38 11.98
C VAL A 69 8.42 7.32 11.08
N TYR A 70 7.66 6.33 10.62
CA TYR A 70 8.18 5.18 9.90
C TYR A 70 8.42 5.47 8.41
N ALA A 71 7.66 6.36 7.80
CA ALA A 71 7.83 6.72 6.40
C ALA A 71 7.26 8.11 6.07
N THR A 72 7.73 8.67 4.97
CA THR A 72 7.21 9.89 4.36
C THR A 72 6.61 9.56 3.00
N VAL A 73 5.47 10.17 2.67
CA VAL A 73 4.86 10.05 1.34
C VAL A 73 5.67 10.87 0.33
N GLU A 74 5.99 10.29 -0.81
CA GLU A 74 6.56 10.99 -1.97
C GLU A 74 5.44 11.32 -2.98
N ASP A 75 5.48 12.52 -3.56
CA ASP A 75 4.59 12.96 -4.66
C ASP A 75 4.89 12.24 -5.99
#